data_AF-A0A8I2YVQ4-F1
#
_entry.id   AF-A0A8I2YVQ4-F1
#
_cell.length_a   1.000
_cell.length_b   1.000
_cell.length_c   1.000
_cell.angle_alpha   90.00
_cell.angle_beta   90.00
_cell.angle_gamma   90.00
#
_symmetry.space_group_name_H-M   'P 1'
#
loop_
_entity.id
_entity.type
_entity.pdbx_description
1 polymer ?
#
loop_
_entity_poly.entity_id
_entity_poly.type
_entity_poly.pdbx_seq_one_letter_code
_entity_poly.pdbx_strand_id
1 'polypeptide(L)'
;MVVDNQLVVAVAVPGCRRRAPDQCNALRACRSRWRQTTALLRRPAITTVVLLTSLLVPIVAVPYALTRRHISRLTQQIDHLLAANANLQNAVSKSTRDVALRREELARAISIEKDISLLRRDISQTQAQLNSFQSATRAELHSLLEEGKLMRQACQLHLDLFPRLGLSLADVAAFMHEVELHQGVPSSIIHNHGIERLRALALKLQVSPTPHKVGFSILPSGQISLGQS
;
A
#
# COMPACT_ATOMS: atom_id res chain seq x y z
N MET A 1 -2.76 30.51 -4.94
CA MET A 1 -1.29 30.57 -4.72
C MET A 1 -0.93 32.03 -4.60
N VAL A 2 -1.01 32.53 -3.38
CA VAL A 2 -1.08 33.96 -3.07
C VAL A 2 -0.30 34.10 -1.77
N VAL A 3 0.75 34.92 -1.86
CA VAL A 3 1.19 35.90 -0.85
C VAL A 3 2.30 35.53 0.14
N ASP A 4 3.14 36.56 0.32
CA ASP A 4 4.19 36.86 1.31
C ASP A 4 5.59 36.25 1.11
N ASN A 5 6.52 36.93 0.44
CA ASN A 5 7.05 38.28 0.70
C ASN A 5 7.70 38.41 2.09
N GLN A 6 8.67 37.53 2.39
CA GLN A 6 9.61 37.78 3.49
C GLN A 6 10.82 38.56 2.98
N LEU A 7 10.65 39.87 3.04
CA LEU A 7 11.74 40.84 3.07
C LEU A 7 12.52 40.60 4.37
N VAL A 8 13.52 39.73 4.33
CA VAL A 8 14.47 39.53 5.43
C VAL A 8 15.36 40.77 5.49
N VAL A 9 14.96 41.76 6.28
CA VAL A 9 15.82 42.87 6.69
C VAL A 9 16.86 42.30 7.63
N ALA A 10 17.98 41.87 7.05
CA ALA A 10 19.20 41.55 7.77
C ALA A 10 19.72 42.83 8.45
N VAL A 11 19.28 43.09 9.68
CA VAL A 11 19.92 44.07 10.56
C VAL A 11 21.28 43.46 10.94
N ALA A 12 22.27 43.77 10.12
CA ALA A 12 23.67 43.51 10.41
C ALA A 12 24.05 44.27 11.69
N VAL A 13 24.05 43.56 12.81
CA VAL A 13 24.67 44.06 14.05
C VAL A 13 26.16 44.18 13.76
N PRO A 14 26.76 45.38 13.83
CA PRO A 14 28.19 45.53 13.65
C PRO A 14 28.90 44.81 14.80
N GLY A 15 29.47 43.67 14.47
CA GLY A 15 30.33 42.90 15.35
C GLY A 15 31.47 43.79 15.85
N CYS A 16 31.47 44.03 17.16
CA CYS A 16 32.61 44.54 17.90
C CYS A 16 33.80 43.59 17.71
N ARG A 17 34.58 43.82 16.65
CA ARG A 17 35.90 43.21 16.48
C ARG A 17 36.84 43.82 17.50
N ARG A 18 37.15 43.00 18.52
CA ARG A 18 38.42 42.90 19.26
C ARG A 18 39.38 44.08 19.08
N ARG A 19 39.36 45.03 20.02
CA ARG A 19 40.53 45.85 20.32
C ARG A 19 41.45 45.06 21.24
N ALA A 20 42.68 44.90 20.79
CA ALA A 20 43.79 44.33 21.53
C ALA A 20 44.05 45.08 22.86
N PRO A 21 44.53 44.39 23.89
CA PRO A 21 44.81 44.97 25.20
C PRO A 21 46.26 45.43 25.32
N ASP A 22 46.73 46.42 24.55
CA ASP A 22 48.11 46.91 24.67
C ASP A 22 48.20 48.43 24.57
N GLN A 23 47.58 49.15 25.51
CA GLN A 23 47.85 50.58 25.72
C GLN A 23 47.22 51.11 27.03
N CYS A 24 47.59 50.52 28.18
CA CYS A 24 47.18 51.04 29.49
C CYS A 24 48.31 51.05 30.54
N ASN A 25 49.56 51.21 30.11
CA ASN A 25 50.70 51.44 31.02
C ASN A 25 51.33 52.84 30.89
N ALA A 26 50.83 53.73 30.02
CA ALA A 26 51.39 55.09 29.86
C ALA A 26 50.70 56.18 30.72
N LEU A 27 49.53 55.92 31.32
CA LEU A 27 48.79 56.93 32.10
C LEU A 27 48.98 56.82 33.63
N ARG A 28 49.98 56.07 34.10
CA ARG A 28 50.36 56.03 35.53
C ARG A 28 51.54 56.95 35.88
N ALA A 29 52.20 57.59 34.91
CA ALA A 29 53.36 58.45 35.15
C ALA A 29 53.03 59.95 35.39
N CYS A 30 51.77 60.39 35.21
CA CYS A 30 51.40 61.81 35.27
C CYS A 30 50.39 62.12 36.39
N ARG A 31 50.55 61.49 37.58
CA ARG A 31 49.64 61.70 38.73
C ARG A 31 50.32 62.20 40.01
N SER A 32 51.59 62.60 39.94
CA SER A 32 52.36 63.06 41.10
C SER A 32 52.67 64.57 41.12
N ARG A 33 52.20 65.37 40.16
CA ARG A 33 52.60 66.79 40.01
C ARG A 33 51.46 67.81 40.02
N TRP A 34 50.48 67.66 40.92
CA TRP A 34 49.56 68.75 41.29
C TRP A 34 49.17 68.71 42.78
N ARG A 35 50.07 68.23 43.64
CA ARG A 35 50.02 68.57 45.07
C ARG A 35 50.88 69.82 45.25
N GLN A 36 50.36 70.79 46.00
CA GLN A 36 50.91 72.14 46.23
C GLN A 36 50.57 73.03 45.02
N THR A 37 49.63 73.96 45.07
CA THR A 37 49.42 75.00 46.07
C THR A 37 48.02 75.61 45.91
N THR A 38 47.18 75.55 46.94
CA THR A 38 46.30 76.67 47.27
C THR A 38 46.36 76.87 48.77
N ALA A 39 47.24 77.80 49.15
CA ALA A 39 47.34 78.33 50.50
C ALA A 39 46.01 78.98 50.89
N LEU A 40 45.49 78.52 52.02
CA LEU A 40 44.77 79.27 53.06
C LEU A 40 44.44 80.74 52.70
N LEU A 41 43.23 80.96 52.16
CA LEU A 41 42.54 82.25 52.28
C LEU A 41 41.22 82.03 53.01
N ARG A 42 41.09 82.63 54.21
CA ARG A 42 39.82 82.87 54.92
C ARG A 42 38.82 83.50 53.95
N ARG A 43 37.80 82.76 53.51
CA ARG A 43 36.61 83.31 52.84
C ARG A 43 35.34 82.73 53.49
N PRO A 44 34.48 83.55 54.12
CA PRO A 44 33.19 83.10 54.68
C PRO A 44 32.16 82.66 53.62
N ALA A 45 32.48 82.78 52.32
CA ALA A 45 31.63 82.35 51.22
C ALA A 45 31.67 80.83 50.96
N ILE A 46 32.70 80.10 51.39
CA ILE A 46 32.80 78.66 51.12
C ILE A 46 31.93 77.88 52.12
N THR A 47 31.90 78.31 53.38
CA THR A 47 31.08 77.67 54.43
C THR A 47 29.58 77.79 54.13
N THR A 48 29.14 78.91 53.56
CA THR A 48 27.74 79.09 53.16
C THR A 48 27.39 78.20 51.96
N VAL A 49 28.27 78.04 50.97
CA VAL A 49 28.05 77.11 49.84
C VAL A 49 28.02 75.66 50.31
N VAL A 50 28.87 75.28 51.28
CA VAL A 50 28.86 73.93 51.87
C VAL A 50 27.57 73.66 52.64
N LEU A 51 27.11 74.61 53.47
CA LEU A 51 25.84 74.46 54.19
C LEU A 51 24.66 74.36 53.22
N LEU A 52 24.60 75.21 52.21
CA LEU A 52 23.51 75.25 51.24
C LEU A 52 23.47 73.99 50.37
N THR A 53 24.64 73.49 49.94
CA THR A 53 24.73 72.20 49.22
C THR A 53 24.35 71.02 50.12
N SER A 54 24.76 71.01 51.39
CA SER A 54 24.39 69.93 52.32
C SER A 54 22.87 69.82 52.54
N LEU A 55 22.16 70.94 52.46
CA LEU A 55 20.70 71.01 52.65
C LEU A 55 19.95 70.71 51.34
N LEU A 56 20.50 71.15 50.20
CA LEU A 56 19.90 70.92 48.88
C LEU A 56 20.08 69.47 48.41
N VAL A 57 21.22 68.85 48.71
CA VAL A 57 21.56 67.48 48.29
C VAL A 57 20.50 66.45 48.71
N PRO A 58 20.06 66.33 49.97
CA PRO A 58 19.06 65.33 50.34
C PRO A 58 17.70 65.59 49.68
N ILE A 59 17.31 66.86 49.50
CA ILE A 59 16.05 67.26 48.84
C ILE A 59 16.02 66.76 47.39
N VAL A 60 17.15 66.78 46.69
CA VAL A 60 17.23 66.33 45.29
C VAL A 60 17.60 64.83 45.19
N ALA A 61 18.44 64.32 46.08
CA ALA A 61 18.99 62.97 46.01
C ALA A 61 17.98 61.89 46.40
N VAL A 62 17.13 62.12 47.41
CA VAL A 62 16.12 61.13 47.84
C VAL A 62 15.10 60.82 46.73
N PRO A 63 14.40 61.81 46.13
CA PRO A 63 13.44 61.51 45.06
C PRO A 63 14.13 60.92 43.83
N TYR A 64 15.37 61.33 43.52
CA TYR A 64 16.15 60.73 42.45
C TYR A 64 16.52 59.26 42.73
N ALA A 65 16.88 58.93 43.98
CA ALA A 65 17.20 57.56 44.36
C ALA A 65 15.96 56.64 44.32
N LEU A 66 14.80 57.13 44.74
CA LEU A 66 13.54 56.39 44.69
C LEU A 66 13.10 56.13 43.25
N THR A 67 13.09 57.15 42.38
CA THR A 67 12.73 56.96 40.96
C THR A 67 13.68 55.99 40.27
N ARG A 68 14.98 56.04 40.57
CA ARG A 68 15.96 55.09 40.04
C ARG A 68 15.68 53.64 40.47
N ARG A 69 15.22 53.41 41.71
CA ARG A 69 14.77 52.09 42.18
C ARG A 69 13.52 51.63 41.42
N HIS A 70 12.54 52.51 41.21
CA HIS A 70 11.33 52.17 40.46
C HIS A 70 11.60 51.84 39.00
N ILE A 71 12.44 52.63 38.33
CA ILE A 71 12.85 52.38 36.93
C ILE A 71 13.52 51.01 36.81
N SER A 72 14.42 50.68 37.75
CA SER A 72 15.12 49.37 37.74
C SER A 72 14.16 48.19 37.94
N ARG A 73 13.12 48.35 38.75
CA ARG A 73 12.10 47.31 38.96
C ARG A 73 11.21 47.13 37.74
N LEU A 74 10.81 48.23 37.10
CA LEU A 74 10.03 48.20 35.86
C LEU A 74 10.83 47.57 34.72
N THR A 75 12.12 47.90 34.57
CA THR A 75 12.97 47.28 33.54
C THR A 75 13.09 45.76 33.77
N GLN A 76 13.27 45.32 35.01
CA GLN A 76 13.26 43.88 35.33
C GLN A 76 11.93 43.20 34.98
N GLN A 77 10.80 43.87 35.21
CA GLN A 77 9.49 43.33 34.84
C GLN A 77 9.31 43.26 33.32
N ILE A 78 9.79 44.27 32.57
CA ILE A 78 9.79 44.25 31.11
C ILE A 78 10.65 43.09 30.60
N ASP A 79 11.86 42.91 31.13
CA ASP A 79 12.75 41.81 30.74
C ASP A 79 12.11 40.44 31.01
N HIS A 80 11.45 40.30 32.16
CA HIS A 80 10.72 39.08 32.51
C HIS A 80 9.54 38.82 31.56
N LEU A 81 8.77 39.85 31.20
CA LEU A 81 7.66 39.74 30.24
C LEU A 81 8.16 39.44 28.83
N LEU A 82 9.28 40.02 28.40
CA LEU A 82 9.91 39.71 27.12
C LEU A 82 10.39 38.27 27.07
N ALA A 83 11.03 37.78 28.14
CA ALA A 83 11.44 36.38 28.25
C ALA A 83 10.23 35.43 28.22
N ALA A 84 9.16 35.75 28.95
CA ALA A 84 7.93 34.97 28.93
C ALA A 84 7.27 34.95 27.55
N ASN A 85 7.23 36.10 26.86
CA ASN A 85 6.67 36.20 25.50
C ASN A 85 7.51 35.39 24.50
N ALA A 86 8.84 35.47 24.55
CA ALA A 86 9.72 34.66 23.71
C ALA A 86 9.49 33.15 23.95
N ASN A 87 9.33 32.74 25.20
CA ASN A 87 9.02 31.34 25.54
C ASN A 87 7.66 30.89 24.98
N LEU A 88 6.63 31.73 25.08
CA LEU A 88 5.31 31.45 24.51
C LEU A 88 5.35 31.39 22.98
N GLN A 89 6.06 32.30 22.32
CA GLN A 89 6.25 32.27 20.87
C GLN A 89 6.96 30.99 20.41
N ASN A 90 7.97 30.55 21.15
CA ASN A 90 8.65 29.29 20.90
C ASN A 90 7.72 28.08 21.11
N ALA A 91 6.91 28.09 22.17
CA ALA A 91 5.95 27.04 22.46
C ALA A 91 4.86 26.94 21.39
N VAL A 92 4.30 28.06 20.94
CA VAL A 92 3.32 28.11 19.84
C VAL A 92 3.96 27.62 18.54
N SER A 93 5.18 28.08 18.21
CA SER A 93 5.90 27.64 17.01
C SER A 93 6.22 26.14 17.03
N LYS A 94 6.48 25.58 18.21
CA LYS A 94 6.65 24.13 18.37
C LYS A 94 5.33 23.40 18.18
N SER A 95 4.26 23.85 18.83
CA SER A 95 2.94 23.23 18.71
C SER A 95 2.39 23.30 17.28
N THR A 96 2.64 24.37 16.53
CA THR A 96 2.20 24.47 15.14
C THR A 96 2.95 23.50 14.24
N ARG A 97 4.25 23.29 14.46
CA ARG A 97 5.05 22.26 13.77
C ARG A 97 4.56 20.86 14.11
N ASP A 98 4.30 20.57 15.39
CA ASP A 98 3.81 19.26 15.82
C ASP A 98 2.43 18.94 15.20
N VAL A 99 1.54 19.93 15.09
CA VAL A 99 0.24 19.77 14.41
C VAL A 99 0.43 19.55 12.90
N ALA A 100 1.37 20.25 12.26
CA ALA A 100 1.67 20.06 10.84
C ALA A 100 2.17 18.63 10.56
N LEU A 101 3.08 18.11 11.40
CA LEU A 101 3.56 16.73 11.30
C LEU A 101 2.44 15.71 11.45
N ARG A 102 1.57 15.86 12.46
CA ARG A 102 0.41 14.96 12.64
C ARG A 102 -0.56 15.01 11.48
N ARG A 103 -0.77 16.17 10.86
CA ARG A 103 -1.60 16.28 9.65
C ARG A 103 -1.00 15.54 8.47
N GLU A 104 0.32 15.58 8.31
CA GLU A 104 1.01 14.82 7.28
C GLU A 104 0.90 13.31 7.52
N GLU A 105 1.07 12.87 8.77
CA GLU A 105 0.87 11.46 9.15
C GLU A 105 -0.55 10.98 8.87
N LEU A 106 -1.57 11.78 9.24
CA LEU A 106 -2.97 11.47 8.94
C LEU A 106 -3.24 11.43 7.43
N ALA A 107 -2.65 12.34 6.64
CA ALA A 107 -2.78 12.31 5.19
C ALA A 107 -2.20 11.02 4.58
N ARG A 108 -1.05 10.56 5.10
CA ARG A 108 -0.44 9.27 4.71
C ARG A 108 -1.29 8.07 5.14
N ALA A 109 -1.89 8.11 6.33
CA ALA A 109 -2.78 7.05 6.78
C ALA A 109 -4.03 6.94 5.87
N ILE A 110 -4.62 8.08 5.50
CA ILE A 110 -5.77 8.13 4.58
C ILE A 110 -5.39 7.62 3.18
N SER A 111 -4.18 7.92 2.67
CA SER A 111 -3.75 7.38 1.38
C SER A 111 -3.58 5.86 1.43
N ILE A 112 -2.98 5.33 2.50
CA ILE A 112 -2.83 3.88 2.70
C ILE A 112 -4.20 3.20 2.80
N GLU A 113 -5.17 3.80 3.50
CA GLU A 113 -6.53 3.28 3.60
C GLU A 113 -7.22 3.22 2.22
N LYS A 114 -7.02 4.24 1.38
CA LYS A 114 -7.51 4.24 0.00
C LYS A 114 -6.89 3.11 -0.81
N ASP A 115 -5.58 2.93 -0.72
CA ASP A 115 -4.87 1.88 -1.44
C ASP A 115 -5.35 0.48 -1.02
N ILE A 116 -5.54 0.25 0.29
CA ILE A 116 -6.12 -0.98 0.82
C ILE A 116 -7.54 -1.19 0.28
N SER A 117 -8.35 -0.14 0.21
CA SER A 117 -9.72 -0.23 -0.32
C SER A 117 -9.76 -0.59 -1.81
N LEU A 118 -8.81 -0.08 -2.60
CA LEU A 118 -8.66 -0.41 -4.03
C LEU A 118 -8.22 -1.86 -4.19
N LEU A 119 -7.18 -2.28 -3.45
CA LEU A 119 -6.69 -3.66 -3.49
C LEU A 119 -7.77 -4.67 -3.09
N ARG A 120 -8.61 -4.32 -2.11
CA ARG A 120 -9.75 -5.16 -1.70
C ARG A 120 -10.80 -5.31 -2.82
N ARG A 121 -11.05 -4.25 -3.58
CA ARG A 121 -11.95 -4.31 -4.75
C ARG A 121 -11.37 -5.21 -5.83
N ASP A 122 -10.08 -5.08 -6.13
CA ASP A 122 -9.39 -5.92 -7.13
C ASP A 122 -9.42 -7.41 -6.74
N ILE A 123 -9.18 -7.72 -5.46
CA ILE A 123 -9.31 -9.09 -4.94
C ILE A 123 -10.74 -9.61 -5.11
N SER A 124 -11.75 -8.79 -4.77
CA SER A 124 -13.15 -9.21 -4.94
C SER A 124 -13.54 -9.44 -6.40
N GLN A 125 -13.01 -8.62 -7.31
CA GLN A 125 -13.27 -8.73 -8.75
C GLN A 125 -12.60 -9.97 -9.35
N THR A 126 -11.33 -10.21 -9.02
CA THR A 126 -10.59 -11.40 -9.46
C THR A 126 -11.23 -12.67 -8.90
N GLN A 127 -11.68 -12.67 -7.65
CA GLN A 127 -12.42 -13.80 -7.07
C GLN A 127 -13.75 -14.06 -7.80
N ALA A 128 -14.50 -13.01 -8.16
CA ALA A 128 -15.72 -13.16 -8.95
C ALA A 128 -15.44 -13.75 -10.35
N GLN A 129 -14.35 -13.34 -11.00
CA GLN A 129 -13.91 -13.89 -12.29
C GLN A 129 -13.48 -15.36 -12.18
N LEU A 130 -12.75 -15.73 -11.12
CA LEU A 130 -12.38 -17.12 -10.90
C LEU A 130 -13.59 -18.00 -10.66
N ASN A 131 -14.56 -17.52 -9.88
CA ASN A 131 -15.81 -18.24 -9.64
C ASN A 131 -16.63 -18.41 -10.93
N SER A 132 -16.72 -17.37 -11.77
CA SER A 132 -17.44 -17.48 -13.05
C SER A 132 -16.74 -18.45 -14.01
N PHE A 133 -15.41 -18.37 -14.12
CA PHE A 133 -14.62 -19.31 -14.92
C PHE A 133 -14.76 -20.76 -14.41
N GLN A 134 -14.70 -20.97 -13.10
CA GLN A 134 -14.88 -22.29 -12.50
C GLN A 134 -16.30 -22.83 -12.74
N SER A 135 -17.32 -21.97 -12.71
CA SER A 135 -18.69 -22.38 -13.04
C SER A 135 -18.85 -22.77 -14.52
N ALA A 136 -18.23 -22.03 -15.43
CA ALA A 136 -18.26 -22.31 -16.87
C ALA A 136 -17.55 -23.63 -17.19
N THR A 137 -16.35 -23.83 -16.64
CA THR A 137 -15.60 -25.09 -16.82
C THR A 137 -16.35 -26.30 -16.27
N ARG A 138 -17.01 -26.17 -15.11
CA ARG A 138 -17.86 -27.24 -14.57
C ARG A 138 -19.06 -27.54 -15.48
N ALA A 139 -19.70 -26.51 -16.02
CA ALA A 139 -20.82 -26.69 -16.95
C ALA A 139 -20.37 -27.39 -18.25
N GLU A 140 -19.22 -27.01 -18.80
CA GLU A 140 -18.63 -27.64 -19.99
C GLU A 140 -18.28 -29.11 -19.75
N LEU A 141 -17.63 -29.43 -18.62
CA LEU A 141 -17.35 -30.81 -18.25
C LEU A 141 -18.63 -31.64 -18.11
N HIS A 142 -19.68 -31.07 -17.51
CA HIS A 142 -20.97 -31.75 -17.40
C HIS A 142 -21.59 -32.00 -18.79
N SER A 143 -21.51 -31.02 -19.69
CA SER A 143 -21.97 -31.16 -21.07
C SER A 143 -21.26 -32.31 -21.79
N LEU A 144 -19.93 -32.37 -21.70
CA LEU A 144 -19.13 -33.43 -22.33
C LEU A 144 -19.43 -34.82 -21.74
N LEU A 145 -19.71 -34.90 -20.44
CA LEU A 145 -20.13 -36.14 -19.79
C LEU A 145 -21.50 -36.62 -20.28
N GLU A 146 -22.46 -35.71 -20.42
CA GLU A 146 -23.78 -36.03 -20.98
C GLU A 146 -23.69 -36.45 -22.45
N GLU A 147 -22.93 -35.73 -23.26
CA GLU A 147 -22.67 -36.10 -24.65
C GLU A 147 -22.04 -37.50 -24.75
N GLY A 148 -21.04 -37.79 -23.91
CA GLY A 148 -20.42 -39.11 -23.84
C GLY A 148 -21.38 -40.23 -23.43
N LYS A 149 -22.37 -39.95 -22.55
CA LYS A 149 -23.42 -40.92 -22.20
C LYS A 149 -24.35 -41.18 -23.38
N LEU A 150 -24.80 -40.11 -24.05
CA LEU A 150 -25.68 -40.23 -25.22
C LEU A 150 -24.99 -41.01 -26.34
N MET A 151 -23.71 -40.77 -26.60
CA MET A 151 -22.94 -41.49 -27.61
C MET A 151 -22.82 -42.99 -27.28
N ARG A 152 -22.61 -43.34 -26.00
CA ARG A 152 -22.59 -44.74 -25.55
C ARG A 152 -23.95 -45.41 -25.73
N GLN A 153 -25.05 -44.72 -25.39
CA GLN A 153 -26.40 -45.24 -25.60
C GLN A 153 -26.70 -45.46 -27.09
N ALA A 154 -26.35 -44.49 -27.95
CA ALA A 154 -26.49 -44.64 -29.39
C ALA A 154 -25.67 -45.82 -29.93
N CYS A 155 -24.42 -45.97 -29.47
CA CYS A 155 -23.58 -47.10 -29.84
C CYS A 155 -24.17 -48.44 -29.38
N GLN A 156 -24.70 -48.52 -28.15
CA GLN A 156 -25.40 -49.70 -27.65
C GLN A 156 -26.61 -50.07 -28.53
N LEU A 157 -27.43 -49.08 -28.91
CA LEU A 157 -28.56 -49.32 -29.82
C LEU A 157 -28.09 -49.85 -31.18
N HIS A 158 -27.00 -49.32 -31.74
CA HIS A 158 -26.43 -49.83 -32.98
C HIS A 158 -25.88 -51.26 -32.82
N LEU A 159 -25.25 -51.55 -31.69
CA LEU A 159 -24.76 -52.90 -31.37
C LEU A 159 -25.89 -53.91 -31.25
N ASP A 160 -27.03 -53.53 -30.68
CA ASP A 160 -28.22 -54.38 -30.58
C ASP A 160 -28.88 -54.66 -31.95
N LEU A 161 -28.66 -53.79 -32.95
CA LEU A 161 -29.18 -53.97 -34.31
C LEU A 161 -28.37 -54.99 -35.12
N PHE A 162 -27.07 -55.14 -34.89
CA PHE A 162 -26.23 -56.05 -35.69
C PHE A 162 -26.66 -57.52 -35.61
N PRO A 163 -27.01 -58.10 -34.45
CA PRO A 163 -27.53 -59.47 -34.38
C PRO A 163 -28.83 -59.66 -35.17
N ARG A 164 -29.73 -58.66 -35.15
CA ARG A 164 -31.00 -58.71 -35.90
C ARG A 164 -30.75 -58.69 -37.42
N LEU A 165 -29.83 -57.84 -37.87
CA LEU A 165 -29.38 -57.81 -39.27
C LEU A 165 -28.71 -59.13 -39.65
N GLY A 166 -27.86 -59.69 -38.77
CA GLY A 166 -27.23 -60.99 -38.97
C GLY A 166 -28.25 -62.11 -39.13
N LEU A 167 -29.30 -62.14 -38.31
CA LEU A 167 -30.38 -63.13 -38.43
C LEU A 167 -31.17 -62.98 -39.74
N SER A 168 -31.57 -61.77 -40.10
CA SER A 168 -32.25 -61.53 -41.39
C SER A 168 -31.39 -61.91 -42.60
N LEU A 169 -30.07 -61.66 -42.54
CA LEU A 169 -29.14 -62.06 -43.60
C LEU A 169 -28.99 -63.58 -43.70
N ALA A 170 -29.01 -64.29 -42.55
CA ALA A 170 -29.01 -65.74 -42.51
C ALA A 170 -30.28 -66.33 -43.15
N ASP A 171 -31.44 -65.73 -42.87
CA ASP A 171 -32.73 -66.14 -43.47
C ASP A 171 -32.73 -65.93 -44.98
N VAL A 172 -32.22 -64.79 -45.48
CA VAL A 172 -32.08 -64.53 -46.93
C VAL A 172 -31.14 -65.55 -47.57
N ALA A 173 -29.99 -65.85 -46.94
CA ALA A 173 -29.05 -66.84 -47.47
C ALA A 173 -29.67 -68.25 -47.51
N ALA A 174 -30.45 -68.63 -46.49
CA ALA A 174 -31.19 -69.89 -46.46
C ALA A 174 -32.25 -69.95 -47.57
N PHE A 175 -33.04 -68.89 -47.74
CA PHE A 175 -34.02 -68.78 -48.81
C PHE A 175 -33.38 -68.86 -50.20
N MET A 176 -32.28 -68.14 -50.44
CA MET A 176 -31.56 -68.21 -51.72
C MET A 176 -31.10 -69.64 -52.03
N HIS A 177 -30.59 -70.35 -51.01
CA HIS A 177 -30.18 -71.74 -51.15
C HIS A 177 -31.35 -72.67 -51.47
N GLU A 178 -32.50 -72.49 -50.81
CA GLU A 178 -33.72 -73.25 -51.06
C GLU A 178 -34.27 -73.00 -52.47
N VAL A 179 -34.25 -71.75 -52.94
CA VAL A 179 -34.65 -71.39 -54.31
C VAL A 179 -33.73 -72.03 -55.35
N GLU A 180 -32.41 -72.04 -55.13
CA GLU A 180 -31.46 -72.74 -56.01
C GLU A 180 -31.76 -74.24 -56.09
N LEU A 181 -32.12 -74.88 -54.95
CA LEU A 181 -32.52 -76.28 -54.91
C LEU A 181 -33.80 -76.54 -55.71
N HIS A 182 -34.80 -75.65 -55.63
CA HIS A 182 -36.07 -75.81 -56.35
C HIS A 182 -35.97 -75.58 -57.86
N GLN A 183 -35.08 -74.70 -58.33
CA GLN A 183 -34.92 -74.42 -59.76
C GLN A 183 -34.12 -75.50 -60.50
N GLY A 184 -33.51 -76.45 -59.77
CA GLY A 184 -32.72 -77.54 -60.37
C GLY A 184 -31.49 -77.06 -61.14
N VAL A 185 -31.09 -75.79 -60.96
CA VAL A 185 -29.86 -75.26 -61.52
C VAL A 185 -28.73 -75.91 -60.72
N PRO A 186 -27.91 -76.81 -61.31
CA PRO A 186 -26.79 -77.39 -60.59
C PRO A 186 -25.91 -76.22 -60.19
N SER A 187 -25.70 -76.09 -58.89
CA SER A 187 -25.01 -74.98 -58.27
C SER A 187 -23.60 -74.92 -58.86
N SER A 188 -23.42 -74.08 -59.88
CA SER A 188 -22.12 -73.93 -60.54
C SER A 188 -21.15 -73.51 -59.43
N ILE A 189 -20.05 -74.26 -59.31
CA ILE A 189 -19.05 -74.14 -58.22
C ILE A 189 -18.61 -72.68 -58.00
N ILE A 190 -18.72 -71.85 -59.04
CA ILE A 190 -18.38 -70.43 -59.04
C ILE A 190 -19.43 -69.56 -58.30
N HIS A 191 -20.74 -69.89 -58.36
CA HIS A 191 -21.82 -69.05 -57.81
C HIS A 191 -22.16 -69.34 -56.33
N ASN A 192 -21.85 -70.53 -55.81
CA ASN A 192 -22.09 -70.90 -54.40
C ASN A 192 -21.35 -70.02 -53.39
N HIS A 193 -20.33 -69.29 -53.85
CA HIS A 193 -19.56 -68.37 -53.03
C HIS A 193 -20.39 -67.19 -52.53
N GLY A 194 -21.46 -66.80 -53.23
CA GLY A 194 -22.33 -65.70 -52.80
C GLY A 194 -23.11 -66.04 -51.53
N ILE A 195 -23.80 -67.19 -51.54
CA ILE A 195 -24.62 -67.66 -50.42
C ILE A 195 -23.75 -67.96 -49.20
N GLU A 196 -22.61 -68.63 -49.39
CA GLU A 196 -21.74 -68.98 -48.26
C GLU A 196 -21.04 -67.75 -47.67
N ARG A 197 -20.75 -66.72 -48.49
CA ARG A 197 -20.30 -65.41 -47.98
C ARG A 197 -21.37 -64.71 -47.17
N LEU A 198 -22.64 -64.75 -47.59
CA LEU A 198 -23.74 -64.18 -46.81
C LEU A 198 -23.91 -64.91 -45.48
N ARG A 199 -23.88 -66.24 -45.47
CA ARG A 199 -23.94 -67.04 -44.23
C ARG A 199 -22.74 -66.75 -43.31
N ALA A 200 -21.53 -66.67 -43.86
CA ALA A 200 -20.34 -66.30 -43.09
C ALA A 200 -20.41 -64.87 -42.54
N LEU A 201 -20.99 -63.93 -43.29
CA LEU A 201 -21.19 -62.55 -42.84
C LEU A 201 -22.25 -62.48 -41.74
N ALA A 202 -23.37 -63.21 -41.88
CA ALA A 202 -24.41 -63.33 -40.87
C ALA A 202 -23.86 -63.86 -39.54
N LEU A 203 -23.06 -64.93 -39.59
CA LEU A 203 -22.38 -65.49 -38.42
C LEU A 203 -21.43 -64.48 -37.77
N LYS A 204 -20.66 -63.73 -38.57
CA LYS A 204 -19.78 -62.66 -38.05
C LYS A 204 -20.56 -61.53 -37.36
N LEU A 205 -21.75 -61.19 -37.84
CA LEU A 205 -22.61 -60.16 -37.22
C LEU A 205 -23.32 -60.66 -35.95
N GLN A 206 -23.63 -61.96 -35.87
CA GLN A 206 -24.20 -62.57 -34.66
C GLN A 206 -23.16 -62.78 -33.56
N VAL A 207 -21.94 -63.17 -33.93
CA VAL A 207 -20.79 -63.32 -33.01
C VAL A 207 -20.11 -61.97 -32.80
N SER A 208 -20.87 -60.87 -32.83
CA SER A 208 -20.30 -59.57 -32.48
C SER A 208 -19.71 -59.68 -31.08
N PRO A 209 -18.50 -59.15 -30.87
CA PRO A 209 -17.78 -59.35 -29.64
C PRO A 209 -18.66 -58.83 -28.51
N THR A 210 -19.14 -59.75 -27.66
CA THR A 210 -19.66 -59.39 -26.34
C THR A 210 -18.67 -58.37 -25.81
N PRO A 211 -19.12 -57.17 -25.39
CA PRO A 211 -18.20 -56.12 -24.98
C PRO A 211 -17.35 -56.76 -23.89
N HIS A 212 -16.13 -57.18 -24.28
CA HIS A 212 -15.19 -57.72 -23.34
C HIS A 212 -15.12 -56.60 -22.33
N LYS A 213 -15.38 -56.93 -21.06
CA LYS A 213 -15.01 -56.07 -19.96
C LYS A 213 -13.51 -55.85 -20.10
N VAL A 214 -13.12 -54.94 -20.97
CA VAL A 214 -11.84 -54.26 -20.92
C VAL A 214 -12.00 -53.51 -19.62
N GLY A 215 -11.57 -54.18 -18.55
CA GLY A 215 -11.50 -53.60 -17.22
C GLY A 215 -10.59 -52.41 -17.37
N PHE A 216 -11.17 -51.27 -17.72
CA PHE A 216 -10.59 -49.98 -17.48
C PHE A 216 -10.64 -49.87 -15.96
N SER A 217 -9.68 -50.53 -15.31
CA SER A 217 -9.33 -50.30 -13.93
C SER A 217 -8.86 -48.86 -13.89
N ILE A 218 -9.83 -47.96 -13.70
CA ILE A 218 -9.59 -46.57 -13.38
C ILE A 218 -8.77 -46.63 -12.10
N LEU A 219 -7.45 -46.50 -12.26
CA LEU A 219 -6.53 -46.30 -11.16
C LEU A 219 -7.10 -45.14 -10.33
N PRO A 220 -7.32 -45.33 -9.02
CA PRO A 220 -7.91 -44.30 -8.17
C PRO A 220 -7.06 -43.04 -8.30
N SER A 221 -7.65 -41.99 -8.85
CA SER A 221 -7.02 -40.69 -8.97
C SER A 221 -6.52 -40.29 -7.59
N GLY A 222 -5.19 -40.15 -7.47
CA GLY A 222 -4.53 -39.78 -6.24
C GLY A 222 -5.19 -38.54 -5.63
N GLN A 223 -5.56 -38.65 -4.36
CA GLN A 223 -5.97 -37.49 -3.58
C GLN A 223 -4.80 -36.52 -3.49
N ILE A 224 -4.84 -35.45 -4.28
CA ILE A 224 -3.97 -34.31 -4.08
C ILE A 224 -4.58 -33.53 -2.91
N SER A 225 -4.08 -33.83 -1.71
CA SER A 225 -4.40 -33.08 -0.50
C SER A 225 -3.84 -31.66 -0.66
N LEU A 226 -4.68 -30.72 -1.08
CA LEU A 226 -4.39 -29.29 -1.06
C LEU A 226 -4.19 -28.87 0.40
N GLY A 227 -2.93 -28.64 0.76
CA GLY A 227 -2.54 -28.08 2.04
C GLY A 227 -3.20 -26.72 2.24
N GLN A 228 -4.02 -26.63 3.29
CA GLN A 228 -4.48 -25.37 3.84
C GLN A 228 -3.29 -24.70 4.54
N SER A 229 -3.04 -23.43 4.21
CA SER A 229 -2.18 -22.52 4.97
C SER A 229 -2.94 -21.23 5.25
#